data_AF-A0A829Q114-F1
#
_entry.id   AF-A0A829Q114-F1
#
_cell.length_a   1.000
_cell.length_b   1.000
_cell.length_c   1.000
_cell.angle_alpha   90.00
_cell.angle_beta   90.00
_cell.angle_gamma   90.00
#
_symmetry.space_group_name_H-M   'P 1'
#
loop_
_entity.id
_entity.type
_entity.pdbx_description
1 polymer ?
#
loop_
_entity_poly.entity_id
_entity_poly.type
_entity_poly.pdbx_seq_one_letter_code
_entity_poly.pdbx_strand_id
1 'polypeptide(L)'
;MLAAGATALVMTFTSACSHDSTDGQPTESSPSTSIPTASTLEAKLPTAALESLMLARTDYPEGNGKFLVQDKAAIQKDDAERPDPVVTPAICADVVNEDKKNDKLDEARTKYSTETLDADSTVALGTDGSFAKAEEGAKKCPTVTFEMSGITVNATVTFADVPGAAVEAKKLVLVGHATAAGQQVPIQSSILGAFPRGTSVKVSVTRTAEPWTAEDDALALALLNKQIAKVQEAP
;
A
#
# COMPACT_ATOMS: atom_id res chain seq x y z
N MET A 1 -27.24 6.47 -13.58
CA MET A 1 -26.31 6.42 -12.44
C MET A 1 -25.82 4.99 -12.33
N LEU A 2 -24.59 4.71 -12.73
CA LEU A 2 -23.98 3.42 -12.39
C LEU A 2 -23.71 3.48 -10.89
N ALA A 3 -24.42 2.68 -10.11
CA ALA A 3 -23.96 2.32 -8.77
C ALA A 3 -22.80 1.34 -8.95
N ALA A 4 -21.66 1.85 -9.42
CA ALA A 4 -20.40 1.14 -9.33
C ALA A 4 -20.01 1.20 -7.85
N GLY A 5 -20.35 0.16 -7.09
CA GLY A 5 -19.70 -0.07 -5.81
C GLY A 5 -18.21 -0.20 -6.10
N ALA A 6 -17.47 0.88 -5.85
CA ALA A 6 -16.06 0.97 -6.17
C ALA A 6 -15.31 -0.04 -5.30
N THR A 7 -14.78 -1.08 -5.95
CA THR A 7 -13.96 -2.08 -5.30
C THR A 7 -12.58 -1.44 -5.11
N ALA A 8 -12.26 -1.05 -3.88
CA ALA A 8 -10.97 -0.47 -3.53
C ALA A 8 -9.83 -1.34 -4.12
N LEU A 9 -9.05 -0.71 -5.01
CA LEU A 9 -7.83 -1.26 -5.56
C LEU A 9 -6.72 -0.98 -4.54
N VAL A 10 -6.19 -2.03 -3.92
CA VAL A 10 -5.20 -1.90 -2.87
C VAL A 10 -4.02 -2.82 -3.24
N MET A 11 -2.80 -2.26 -3.31
CA MET A 11 -1.57 -2.99 -3.69
C MET A 11 -0.45 -2.65 -2.68
N THR A 12 0.19 -3.63 -2.05
CA THR A 12 1.31 -3.38 -1.10
C THR A 12 2.65 -3.84 -1.64
N PHE A 13 3.73 -3.42 -0.97
CA PHE A 13 5.10 -3.86 -1.21
C PHE A 13 5.48 -5.00 -0.25
N THR A 14 6.10 -6.11 -0.73
CA THR A 14 6.53 -7.28 0.11
C THR A 14 8.02 -7.84 0.07
N SER A 15 8.61 -8.52 1.10
CA SER A 15 10.06 -8.84 1.44
C SER A 15 10.26 -9.96 2.46
N ALA A 16 11.43 -10.60 2.44
CA ALA A 16 11.78 -11.70 3.31
C ALA A 16 12.82 -11.32 4.38
N CYS A 17 12.66 -11.83 5.59
CA CYS A 17 13.76 -11.98 6.55
C CYS A 17 14.58 -13.22 6.17
N SER A 18 15.86 -13.05 5.84
CA SER A 18 16.83 -14.14 6.02
C SER A 18 17.22 -14.16 7.48
N HIS A 19 16.82 -15.23 8.18
CA HIS A 19 17.49 -15.66 9.39
C HIS A 19 18.89 -16.12 8.97
N ASP A 20 19.94 -15.46 9.44
CA ASP A 20 21.25 -16.08 9.48
C ASP A 20 21.72 -16.11 10.93
N SER A 21 21.87 -17.32 11.44
CA SER A 21 22.50 -17.60 12.72
C SER A 21 23.32 -18.86 12.52
N THR A 22 24.63 -18.74 12.42
CA THR A 22 25.54 -19.69 13.08
C THR A 22 26.89 -19.03 13.39
N ASP A 23 27.34 -19.30 14.61
CA ASP A 23 28.61 -18.95 15.24
C ASP A 23 29.88 -19.39 14.49
N GLY A 24 30.96 -18.61 14.69
CA GLY A 24 32.35 -18.99 14.41
C GLY A 24 33.36 -17.97 14.97
N GLN A 25 34.10 -18.37 16.00
CA GLN A 25 35.01 -17.59 16.88
C GLN A 25 36.33 -17.06 16.20
N PRO A 26 37.25 -16.34 16.90
CA PRO A 26 37.75 -15.02 16.48
C PRO A 26 39.23 -15.01 16.04
N THR A 27 39.64 -14.00 15.27
CA THR A 27 41.07 -13.66 15.11
C THR A 27 41.32 -12.16 14.96
N GLU A 28 42.06 -11.64 15.94
CA GLU A 28 43.05 -10.56 15.97
C GLU A 28 42.90 -9.29 15.09
N SER A 29 42.57 -8.19 15.79
CA SER A 29 43.22 -6.86 15.83
C SER A 29 43.92 -6.26 14.59
N SER A 30 43.37 -5.15 14.10
CA SER A 30 44.11 -3.92 13.77
C SER A 30 43.17 -2.70 13.71
N PRO A 31 43.61 -1.49 14.11
CA PRO A 31 42.72 -0.36 14.37
C PRO A 31 42.44 0.40 13.06
N SER A 32 41.18 0.46 12.65
CA SER A 32 40.74 1.40 11.62
C SER A 32 39.73 2.37 12.23
N THR A 33 40.11 3.63 12.22
CA THR A 33 39.36 4.82 12.62
C THR A 33 37.95 4.76 12.03
N SER A 34 36.97 4.42 12.85
CA SER A 34 35.57 4.37 12.43
C SER A 34 34.98 5.77 12.51
N ILE A 35 34.71 6.35 11.34
CA ILE A 35 33.73 7.42 11.17
C ILE A 35 32.41 6.90 11.76
N PRO A 36 31.64 7.68 12.52
CA PRO A 36 30.36 7.21 13.03
C PRO A 36 29.42 7.04 11.84
N THR A 37 29.29 5.81 11.36
CA THR A 37 28.16 5.38 10.54
C THR A 37 26.92 5.67 11.38
N ALA A 38 26.03 6.50 10.86
CA ALA A 38 24.75 6.80 11.47
C ALA A 38 24.14 5.51 11.99
N SER A 39 24.02 5.41 13.32
CA SER A 39 23.42 4.26 13.97
C SER A 39 22.04 4.07 13.35
N THR A 40 21.86 2.99 12.59
CA THR A 40 20.59 2.30 12.50
C THR A 40 20.23 1.97 13.95
N LEU A 41 19.54 2.90 14.61
CA LEU A 41 18.65 2.56 15.71
C LEU A 41 17.84 1.40 15.14
N GLU A 42 18.05 0.19 15.66
CA GLU A 42 17.15 -0.93 15.46
C GLU A 42 15.81 -0.45 16.00
N ALA A 43 15.03 0.15 15.12
CA ALA A 43 13.80 0.82 15.45
C ALA A 43 12.82 -0.29 15.81
N LYS A 44 12.64 -0.49 17.11
CA LYS A 44 11.74 -1.49 17.67
C LYS A 44 10.37 -1.34 17.03
N LEU A 45 9.75 -2.46 16.65
CA LEU A 45 8.37 -2.46 16.18
C LEU A 45 7.43 -1.85 17.22
N PRO A 46 6.35 -1.15 16.80
CA PRO A 46 5.29 -0.72 17.70
C PRO A 46 4.73 -1.89 18.50
N THR A 47 4.39 -1.62 19.77
CA THR A 47 3.77 -2.59 20.68
C THR A 47 2.29 -2.29 20.97
N ALA A 48 1.80 -1.13 20.55
CA ALA A 48 0.39 -0.77 20.63
C ALA A 48 -0.49 -1.66 19.72
N ALA A 49 -1.77 -1.78 20.07
CA ALA A 49 -2.75 -2.43 19.21
C ALA A 49 -2.83 -1.71 17.84
N LEU A 50 -2.82 -2.48 16.75
CA LEU A 50 -2.77 -1.94 15.39
C LEU A 50 -3.92 -0.99 15.08
N GLU A 51 -5.12 -1.26 15.59
CA GLU A 51 -6.30 -0.41 15.43
C GLU A 51 -6.09 0.99 16.02
N SER A 52 -5.28 1.10 17.09
CA SER A 52 -4.94 2.39 17.70
C SER A 52 -3.93 3.19 16.86
N LEU A 53 -3.19 2.51 15.99
CA LEU A 53 -2.27 3.13 15.04
C LEU A 53 -3.00 3.65 13.80
N MET A 54 -4.26 3.29 13.58
CA MET A 54 -4.98 3.69 12.38
C MET A 54 -5.37 5.17 12.37
N LEU A 55 -5.52 5.72 11.17
CA LEU A 55 -6.09 7.05 10.94
C LEU A 55 -7.53 7.14 11.46
N ALA A 56 -7.95 8.33 11.85
CA ALA A 56 -9.32 8.60 12.26
C ALA A 56 -10.16 9.08 11.07
N ARG A 57 -11.50 9.05 11.19
CA ARG A 57 -12.40 9.61 10.16
C ARG A 57 -12.03 11.04 9.77
N THR A 58 -11.61 11.86 10.72
CA THR A 58 -11.24 13.27 10.53
C THR A 58 -9.98 13.47 9.68
N ASP A 59 -9.21 12.42 9.42
CA ASP A 59 -8.04 12.49 8.56
C ASP A 59 -8.37 12.40 7.06
N TYR A 60 -9.59 11.95 6.73
CA TYR A 60 -10.12 11.80 5.38
C TYR A 60 -10.97 13.00 4.97
N PRO A 61 -11.23 13.21 3.66
CA PRO A 61 -12.03 14.33 3.17
C PRO A 61 -13.34 14.52 3.94
N GLU A 62 -13.74 15.77 4.15
CA GLU A 62 -15.01 16.08 4.80
C GLU A 62 -16.19 15.57 3.97
N GLY A 63 -17.31 15.23 4.62
CA GLY A 63 -18.53 14.78 3.96
C GLY A 63 -19.10 13.46 4.46
N ASN A 64 -20.05 12.90 3.70
CA ASN A 64 -20.83 11.71 4.04
C ASN A 64 -20.21 10.38 3.55
N GLY A 65 -18.93 10.38 3.18
CA GLY A 65 -18.23 9.16 2.79
C GLY A 65 -18.24 8.12 3.90
N LYS A 66 -18.32 6.85 3.51
CA LYS A 66 -18.36 5.70 4.42
C LYS A 66 -16.96 5.45 4.95
N PHE A 67 -16.80 5.43 6.26
CA PHE A 67 -15.53 5.16 6.92
C PHE A 67 -15.62 3.91 7.80
N LEU A 68 -14.60 3.07 7.71
CA LEU A 68 -14.48 1.84 8.48
C LEU A 68 -13.03 1.66 8.96
N VAL A 69 -12.89 1.09 10.15
CA VAL A 69 -11.64 0.53 10.65
C VAL A 69 -11.82 -0.99 10.65
N GLN A 70 -10.86 -1.72 10.09
CA GLN A 70 -10.86 -3.18 9.99
C GLN A 70 -9.62 -3.71 10.70
N ASP A 71 -9.82 -4.70 11.57
CA ASP A 71 -8.76 -5.56 12.08
C ASP A 71 -8.41 -6.64 11.05
N LYS A 72 -7.40 -7.46 11.37
CA LYS A 72 -6.96 -8.57 10.52
C LYS A 72 -8.10 -9.52 10.11
N ALA A 73 -8.99 -9.87 11.03
CA ALA A 73 -10.08 -10.81 10.73
C ALA A 73 -11.11 -10.19 9.77
N ALA A 74 -11.42 -8.91 9.95
CA ALA A 74 -12.30 -8.16 9.06
C ALA A 74 -11.67 -7.96 7.67
N ILE A 75 -10.36 -7.72 7.59
CA ILE A 75 -9.62 -7.64 6.31
C ILE A 75 -9.67 -8.99 5.59
N GLN A 76 -9.31 -10.08 6.27
CA GLN A 76 -9.31 -11.42 5.69
C GLN A 76 -10.70 -11.83 5.19
N LYS A 77 -11.76 -11.45 5.91
CA LYS A 77 -13.13 -11.69 5.48
C LYS A 77 -13.47 -10.89 4.21
N ASP A 78 -13.17 -9.59 4.19
CA ASP A 78 -13.40 -8.72 3.01
C ASP A 78 -12.64 -9.24 1.77
N ASP A 79 -11.38 -9.66 1.96
CA ASP A 79 -10.53 -10.18 0.89
C ASP A 79 -10.97 -11.58 0.39
N ALA A 80 -11.51 -12.42 1.27
CA ALA A 80 -12.06 -13.73 0.92
C ALA A 80 -13.41 -13.63 0.18
N GLU A 81 -14.22 -12.61 0.48
CA GLU A 81 -15.49 -12.34 -0.20
C GLU A 81 -15.31 -11.68 -1.57
N ARG A 82 -14.17 -11.00 -1.79
CA ARG A 82 -13.83 -10.39 -3.09
C ARG A 82 -13.44 -11.49 -4.09
N PRO A 83 -14.01 -11.54 -5.32
CA PRO A 83 -13.55 -12.48 -6.33
C PRO A 83 -12.12 -12.16 -6.78
N ASP A 84 -11.34 -13.18 -7.17
CA ASP A 84 -10.03 -12.97 -7.78
C ASP A 84 -10.19 -12.38 -9.18
N PRO A 85 -9.50 -11.27 -9.52
CA PRO A 85 -9.55 -10.72 -10.85
C PRO A 85 -8.77 -11.59 -11.83
N VAL A 86 -9.27 -11.67 -13.06
CA VAL A 86 -8.54 -12.28 -14.18
C VAL A 86 -7.57 -11.22 -14.73
N VAL A 87 -6.27 -11.46 -14.61
CA VAL A 87 -5.22 -10.49 -14.96
C VAL A 87 -4.49 -10.88 -16.25
N THR A 88 -4.33 -9.92 -17.15
CA THR A 88 -3.60 -10.04 -18.41
C THR A 88 -2.52 -8.95 -18.53
N PRO A 89 -1.26 -9.31 -18.81
CA PRO A 89 -0.74 -10.68 -18.90
C PRO A 89 -0.72 -11.37 -17.52
N ALA A 90 -0.85 -12.69 -17.47
CA ALA A 90 -0.98 -13.44 -16.21
C ALA A 90 0.21 -13.26 -15.24
N ILE A 91 1.40 -12.95 -15.78
CA ILE A 91 2.58 -12.61 -14.97
C ILE A 91 2.38 -11.35 -14.10
N CYS A 92 1.40 -10.51 -14.43
CA CYS A 92 1.04 -9.32 -13.68
C CYS A 92 0.03 -9.56 -12.56
N ALA A 93 -0.44 -10.81 -12.38
CA ALA A 93 -1.36 -11.15 -11.31
C ALA A 93 -0.79 -10.78 -9.93
N ASP A 94 0.52 -10.96 -9.71
CA ASP A 94 1.15 -10.62 -8.44
C ASP A 94 1.17 -9.11 -8.18
N VAL A 95 1.33 -8.28 -9.22
CA VAL A 95 1.26 -6.81 -9.11
C VAL A 95 -0.15 -6.32 -8.79
N VAL A 96 -1.18 -7.01 -9.32
CA VAL A 96 -2.59 -6.61 -9.15
C VAL A 96 -3.22 -7.18 -7.87
N ASN A 97 -2.79 -8.37 -7.41
CA ASN A 97 -3.44 -9.13 -6.32
C ASN A 97 -2.58 -9.30 -5.06
N GLU A 98 -1.52 -8.50 -4.86
CA GLU A 98 -0.54 -8.72 -3.79
C GLU A 98 -1.16 -8.78 -2.38
N ASP A 99 -2.25 -8.03 -2.15
CA ASP A 99 -2.93 -7.91 -0.85
C ASP A 99 -3.57 -9.21 -0.35
N LYS A 100 -4.08 -10.07 -1.25
CA LYS A 100 -4.75 -11.31 -0.82
C LYS A 100 -3.81 -12.36 -0.23
N LYS A 101 -2.49 -12.16 -0.35
CA LYS A 101 -1.48 -13.18 -0.02
C LYS A 101 -0.73 -12.93 1.28
N ASN A 102 -1.04 -11.86 2.02
CA ASN A 102 -0.30 -11.52 3.23
C ASN A 102 -1.03 -11.93 4.53
N ASP A 103 -1.20 -13.23 4.74
CA ASP A 103 -1.78 -13.80 5.97
C ASP A 103 -0.79 -13.84 7.16
N LYS A 104 0.48 -13.58 6.87
CA LYS A 104 1.60 -13.78 7.81
C LYS A 104 1.76 -12.66 8.83
N LEU A 105 1.39 -11.43 8.48
CA LEU A 105 1.55 -10.28 9.36
C LEU A 105 0.25 -9.93 10.07
N ASP A 106 0.37 -9.35 11.25
CA ASP A 106 -0.75 -8.67 11.88
C ASP A 106 -0.93 -7.32 11.20
N GLU A 107 -2.16 -7.04 10.75
CA GLU A 107 -2.48 -5.83 10.02
C GLU A 107 -3.83 -5.22 10.46
N ALA A 108 -3.95 -3.92 10.25
CA ALA A 108 -5.19 -3.18 10.34
C ALA A 108 -5.32 -2.21 9.16
N ARG A 109 -6.56 -1.88 8.80
CA ARG A 109 -6.88 -1.07 7.63
C ARG A 109 -7.99 -0.07 7.96
N THR A 110 -7.86 1.13 7.44
CA THR A 110 -8.95 2.09 7.35
C THR A 110 -9.39 2.20 5.91
N LYS A 111 -10.71 2.20 5.68
CA LYS A 111 -11.31 2.40 4.36
C LYS A 111 -12.20 3.63 4.42
N TYR A 112 -12.03 4.51 3.46
CA TYR A 112 -12.90 5.65 3.22
C TYR A 112 -13.40 5.59 1.78
N SER A 113 -14.71 5.57 1.57
CA SER A 113 -15.29 5.53 0.22
C SER A 113 -16.44 6.51 0.02
N THR A 114 -16.46 7.11 -1.17
CA THR A 114 -17.57 7.88 -1.72
C THR A 114 -18.05 7.21 -3.01
N GLU A 115 -18.84 7.90 -3.83
CA GLU A 115 -19.23 7.39 -5.16
C GLU A 115 -18.03 7.33 -6.13
N THR A 116 -17.07 8.24 -6.02
CA THR A 116 -16.00 8.44 -7.01
C THR A 116 -14.59 8.32 -6.42
N LEU A 117 -14.45 8.22 -5.10
CA LEU A 117 -13.19 8.21 -4.39
C LEU A 117 -13.15 7.06 -3.37
N ASP A 118 -12.11 6.25 -3.47
CA ASP A 118 -11.70 5.31 -2.41
C ASP A 118 -10.34 5.73 -1.87
N ALA A 119 -10.20 5.75 -0.55
CA ALA A 119 -8.94 6.03 0.13
C ALA A 119 -8.75 5.04 1.29
N ASP A 120 -7.74 4.20 1.16
CA ASP A 120 -7.42 3.15 2.13
C ASP A 120 -6.06 3.43 2.78
N SER A 121 -5.92 3.16 4.07
CA SER A 121 -4.63 3.10 4.73
C SER A 121 -4.48 1.76 5.43
N THR A 122 -3.35 1.08 5.23
CA THR A 122 -3.04 -0.21 5.86
C THR A 122 -1.75 -0.09 6.66
N VAL A 123 -1.75 -0.65 7.85
CA VAL A 123 -0.55 -0.83 8.68
C VAL A 123 -0.38 -2.31 8.95
N ALA A 124 0.80 -2.85 8.69
CA ALA A 124 1.17 -4.22 9.05
C ALA A 124 2.44 -4.23 9.90
N LEU A 125 2.41 -4.95 11.03
CA LEU A 125 3.57 -5.08 11.91
C LEU A 125 4.59 -6.01 11.26
N GLY A 126 5.73 -5.43 10.87
CA GLY A 126 6.76 -6.11 10.10
C GLY A 126 6.76 -5.68 8.64
N THR A 127 7.82 -6.08 7.96
CA THR A 127 7.94 -6.01 6.51
C THR A 127 7.99 -7.43 6.00
N ASP A 128 6.86 -7.90 5.51
CA ASP A 128 6.89 -8.71 4.31
C ASP A 128 6.86 -7.59 3.28
N GLY A 129 7.98 -6.83 3.01
CA GLY A 129 8.17 -5.57 2.21
C GLY A 129 9.46 -5.21 1.40
N SER A 130 9.55 -5.11 0.04
CA SER A 130 10.67 -4.39 -0.63
C SER A 130 10.28 -3.56 -1.87
N PHE A 131 10.85 -2.35 -1.93
CA PHE A 131 10.69 -1.43 -3.07
C PHE A 131 11.24 -2.00 -4.38
N ALA A 132 12.36 -2.74 -4.32
CA ALA A 132 12.98 -3.30 -5.51
C ALA A 132 12.09 -4.34 -6.21
N LYS A 133 11.40 -5.20 -5.46
CA LYS A 133 10.50 -6.20 -6.02
C LYS A 133 9.29 -5.56 -6.69
N ALA A 134 8.69 -4.57 -6.05
CA ALA A 134 7.55 -3.86 -6.63
C ALA A 134 7.95 -3.02 -7.86
N GLU A 135 9.15 -2.41 -7.85
CA GLU A 135 9.69 -1.73 -9.02
C GLU A 135 9.92 -2.71 -10.18
N GLU A 136 10.46 -3.90 -9.89
CA GLU A 136 10.62 -4.96 -10.87
C GLU A 136 9.26 -5.44 -11.41
N GLY A 137 8.27 -5.61 -10.54
CA GLY A 137 6.88 -5.93 -10.90
C GLY A 137 6.29 -4.89 -11.85
N ALA A 138 6.38 -3.60 -11.50
CA ALA A 138 5.91 -2.51 -12.33
C ALA A 138 6.61 -2.46 -13.71
N LYS A 139 7.93 -2.72 -13.75
CA LYS A 139 8.70 -2.79 -15.01
C LYS A 139 8.28 -3.96 -15.90
N LYS A 140 7.96 -5.12 -15.30
CA LYS A 140 7.44 -6.29 -16.03
C LYS A 140 6.01 -6.07 -16.53
N CYS A 141 5.26 -5.20 -15.87
CA CYS A 141 3.84 -4.99 -16.07
C CYS A 141 3.51 -3.52 -16.38
N PRO A 142 4.10 -2.92 -17.43
CA PRO A 142 3.88 -1.50 -17.75
C PRO A 142 2.43 -1.21 -18.17
N THR A 143 1.69 -2.25 -18.57
CA THR A 143 0.26 -2.20 -18.85
C THR A 143 -0.37 -3.47 -18.33
N VAL A 144 -1.51 -3.31 -17.66
CA VAL A 144 -2.29 -4.41 -17.10
C VAL A 144 -3.73 -4.25 -17.50
N THR A 145 -4.34 -5.38 -17.85
CA THR A 145 -5.78 -5.52 -17.94
C THR A 145 -6.21 -6.44 -16.82
N PHE A 146 -7.19 -6.04 -16.02
CA PHE A 146 -7.79 -6.94 -15.06
C PHE A 146 -9.31 -6.87 -15.12
N GLU A 147 -9.95 -8.03 -15.03
CA GLU A 147 -11.40 -8.16 -15.06
C GLU A 147 -11.89 -8.69 -13.71
N MET A 148 -12.87 -7.99 -13.12
CA MET A 148 -13.47 -8.35 -11.85
C MET A 148 -14.95 -7.96 -11.83
N SER A 149 -15.82 -8.89 -11.48
CA SER A 149 -17.26 -8.64 -11.33
C SER A 149 -17.92 -7.96 -12.55
N GLY A 150 -17.49 -8.32 -13.76
CA GLY A 150 -18.00 -7.74 -15.01
C GLY A 150 -17.48 -6.34 -15.34
N ILE A 151 -16.47 -5.86 -14.60
CA ILE A 151 -15.75 -4.62 -14.86
C ILE A 151 -14.36 -4.98 -15.41
N THR A 152 -14.01 -4.43 -16.57
CA THR A 152 -12.67 -4.55 -17.13
C THR A 152 -11.91 -3.25 -16.92
N VAL A 153 -10.77 -3.30 -16.25
CA VAL A 153 -9.87 -2.17 -16.10
C VAL A 153 -8.65 -2.37 -17.00
N ASN A 154 -8.35 -1.36 -17.82
CA ASN A 154 -7.12 -1.30 -18.60
C ASN A 154 -6.31 -0.11 -18.08
N ALA A 155 -5.12 -0.36 -17.54
CA ALA A 155 -4.30 0.67 -16.93
C ALA A 155 -2.83 0.54 -17.31
N THR A 156 -2.16 1.68 -17.42
CA THR A 156 -0.70 1.76 -17.41
C THR A 156 -0.21 1.78 -15.97
N VAL A 157 0.92 1.15 -15.70
CA VAL A 157 1.53 1.09 -14.37
C VAL A 157 2.84 1.86 -14.41
N THR A 158 3.02 2.75 -13.44
CA THR A 158 4.28 3.48 -13.25
C THR A 158 4.74 3.38 -11.81
N PHE A 159 6.04 3.52 -11.61
CA PHE A 159 6.69 3.41 -10.32
C PHE A 159 7.64 4.58 -10.12
N ALA A 160 7.58 5.24 -8.97
CA ALA A 160 8.39 6.41 -8.68
C ALA A 160 8.62 6.63 -7.18
N ASP A 161 9.55 7.52 -6.86
CA ASP A 161 9.69 8.08 -5.52
C ASP A 161 8.47 8.94 -5.15
N VAL A 162 8.29 9.15 -3.84
CA VAL A 162 7.29 10.07 -3.29
C VAL A 162 7.99 11.31 -2.71
N PRO A 163 8.12 12.40 -3.48
CA PRO A 163 8.64 13.65 -2.95
C PRO A 163 7.78 14.16 -1.79
N GLY A 164 8.44 14.63 -0.72
CA GLY A 164 7.77 15.17 0.47
C GLY A 164 7.27 14.13 1.47
N ALA A 165 7.54 12.84 1.26
CA ALA A 165 7.32 11.82 2.28
C ALA A 165 8.28 12.00 3.47
N ALA A 166 7.80 11.72 4.68
CA ALA A 166 8.57 11.88 5.93
C ALA A 166 9.70 10.84 6.09
N VAL A 167 9.61 9.72 5.40
CA VAL A 167 10.65 8.69 5.28
C VAL A 167 10.76 8.26 3.81
N GLU A 168 11.73 7.41 3.47
CA GLU A 168 11.79 6.81 2.13
C GLU A 168 10.45 6.11 1.81
N ALA A 169 9.84 6.54 0.71
CA ALA A 169 8.57 6.02 0.25
C ALA A 169 8.56 5.97 -1.27
N LYS A 170 7.86 4.96 -1.79
CA LYS A 170 7.64 4.77 -3.23
C LYS A 170 6.16 4.80 -3.53
N LYS A 171 5.81 5.14 -4.77
CA LYS A 171 4.46 5.04 -5.28
C LYS A 171 4.39 4.20 -6.54
N LEU A 172 3.34 3.40 -6.60
CA LEU A 172 2.84 2.77 -7.80
C LEU A 172 1.62 3.58 -8.26
N VAL A 173 1.57 3.96 -9.54
CA VAL A 173 0.42 4.69 -10.11
C VAL A 173 -0.17 3.88 -11.25
N LEU A 174 -1.47 3.64 -11.18
CA LEU A 174 -2.26 3.05 -12.25
C LEU A 174 -3.10 4.14 -12.89
N VAL A 175 -3.00 4.31 -14.20
CA VAL A 175 -3.80 5.28 -14.96
C VAL A 175 -4.48 4.57 -16.10
N GLY A 176 -5.79 4.71 -16.23
CA GLY A 176 -6.50 4.08 -17.31
C GLY A 176 -8.00 4.26 -17.29
N HIS A 177 -8.70 3.22 -17.70
CA HIS A 177 -10.16 3.24 -17.79
C HIS A 177 -10.78 1.95 -17.26
N ALA A 178 -11.90 2.11 -16.56
CA ALA A 178 -12.80 1.03 -16.19
C ALA A 178 -13.95 0.97 -17.19
N THR A 179 -14.25 -0.23 -17.69
CA THR A 179 -15.34 -0.48 -18.63
C THR A 179 -16.35 -1.42 -17.97
N ALA A 180 -17.61 -0.99 -17.91
CA ALA A 180 -18.73 -1.77 -17.39
C ALA A 180 -19.96 -1.56 -18.28
N ALA A 181 -20.63 -2.64 -18.68
CA ALA A 181 -21.83 -2.59 -19.53
C ALA A 181 -21.67 -1.71 -20.80
N GLY A 182 -20.48 -1.72 -21.41
CA GLY A 182 -20.16 -0.93 -22.60
C GLY A 182 -19.90 0.56 -22.35
N GLN A 183 -19.95 1.02 -21.09
CA GLN A 183 -19.55 2.36 -20.70
C GLN A 183 -18.13 2.36 -20.16
N GLN A 184 -17.33 3.32 -20.62
CA GLN A 184 -15.94 3.49 -20.21
C GLN A 184 -15.80 4.79 -19.42
N VAL A 185 -15.19 4.70 -18.23
CA VAL A 185 -14.93 5.83 -17.34
C VAL A 185 -13.44 5.88 -16.98
N PRO A 186 -12.85 7.08 -16.77
CA PRO A 186 -11.48 7.16 -16.29
C PRO A 186 -11.34 6.54 -14.90
N ILE A 187 -10.20 5.91 -14.66
CA ILE A 187 -9.79 5.45 -13.34
C ILE A 187 -8.31 5.77 -13.15
N GLN A 188 -7.97 6.30 -11.99
CA GLN A 188 -6.59 6.45 -11.58
C GLN A 188 -6.44 6.05 -10.11
N SER A 189 -5.39 5.28 -9.82
CA SER A 189 -5.05 4.86 -8.47
C SER A 189 -3.59 5.22 -8.18
N SER A 190 -3.33 5.83 -7.03
CA SER A 190 -1.98 6.07 -6.52
C SER A 190 -1.81 5.33 -5.20
N ILE A 191 -0.80 4.47 -5.17
CA ILE A 191 -0.57 3.56 -4.05
C ILE A 191 0.84 3.81 -3.52
N LEU A 192 0.90 4.39 -2.33
CA LEU A 192 2.11 4.84 -1.67
C LEU A 192 2.49 3.83 -0.58
N GLY A 193 3.76 3.46 -0.52
CA GLY A 193 4.30 2.53 0.47
C GLY A 193 5.53 3.10 1.19
N ALA A 194 5.63 2.83 2.49
CA ALA A 194 6.76 3.21 3.35
C ALA A 194 7.01 2.14 4.42
N PHE A 195 8.23 2.14 4.98
CA PHE A 195 8.64 1.17 6.02
C PHE A 195 9.16 1.83 7.32
N PRO A 196 8.40 2.73 7.98
CA PRO A 196 8.85 3.33 9.23
C PRO A 196 8.98 2.27 10.33
N ARG A 197 10.13 2.25 11.03
CA ARG A 197 10.41 1.34 12.16
C ARG A 197 10.21 -0.17 11.85
N GLY A 198 10.44 -0.59 10.61
CA GLY A 198 10.21 -1.97 10.19
C GLY A 198 8.73 -2.35 10.09
N THR A 199 7.81 -1.39 10.16
CA THR A 199 6.37 -1.57 9.96
C THR A 199 6.00 -1.17 8.54
N SER A 200 5.20 -1.97 7.85
CA SER A 200 4.69 -1.63 6.52
C SER A 200 3.53 -0.66 6.65
N VAL A 201 3.66 0.51 6.01
CA VAL A 201 2.58 1.50 5.88
C VAL A 201 2.23 1.63 4.40
N LYS A 202 0.94 1.52 4.09
CA LYS A 202 0.39 1.72 2.75
C LYS A 202 -0.74 2.72 2.78
N VAL A 203 -0.81 3.55 1.74
CA VAL A 203 -1.99 4.36 1.41
C VAL A 203 -2.34 4.13 -0.05
N SER A 204 -3.60 3.81 -0.33
CA SER A 204 -4.14 3.78 -1.69
C SER A 204 -5.18 4.88 -1.82
N VAL A 205 -5.10 5.68 -2.88
CA VAL A 205 -6.15 6.63 -3.27
C VAL A 205 -6.54 6.33 -4.70
N THR A 206 -7.82 6.02 -4.92
CA THR A 206 -8.38 5.68 -6.23
C THR A 206 -9.52 6.62 -6.57
N ARG A 207 -9.44 7.25 -7.74
CA ARG A 207 -10.49 8.08 -8.32
C ARG A 207 -11.10 7.38 -9.52
N THR A 208 -12.43 7.29 -9.57
CA THR A 208 -13.20 6.70 -10.68
C THR A 208 -14.21 7.70 -11.21
N ALA A 209 -14.42 7.71 -12.53
CA ALA A 209 -15.34 8.57 -13.27
C ALA A 209 -15.04 10.08 -13.25
N GLU A 210 -14.30 10.56 -12.25
CA GLU A 210 -13.78 11.92 -12.17
C GLU A 210 -12.30 11.98 -12.57
N PRO A 211 -11.83 13.12 -13.12
CA PRO A 211 -10.43 13.30 -13.42
C PRO A 211 -9.59 13.34 -12.14
N TRP A 212 -8.38 12.79 -12.21
CA TRP A 212 -7.39 12.95 -11.15
C TRP A 212 -6.92 14.40 -11.06
N THR A 213 -6.72 14.90 -9.85
CA THR A 213 -6.31 16.27 -9.55
C THR A 213 -5.10 16.31 -8.63
N ALA A 214 -4.47 17.49 -8.52
CA ALA A 214 -3.38 17.69 -7.56
C ALA A 214 -3.83 17.53 -6.10
N GLU A 215 -5.14 17.69 -5.81
CA GLU A 215 -5.70 17.46 -4.48
C GLU A 215 -5.68 15.97 -4.11
N ASP A 216 -5.81 15.07 -5.09
CA ASP A 216 -5.69 13.63 -4.89
C ASP A 216 -4.25 13.22 -4.51
N ASP A 217 -3.26 13.78 -5.20
CA ASP A 217 -1.84 13.59 -4.85
C ASP A 217 -1.53 14.13 -3.46
N ALA A 218 -2.06 15.31 -3.12
CA ALA A 218 -1.89 15.92 -1.80
C ALA A 218 -2.57 15.09 -0.70
N LEU A 219 -3.77 14.55 -0.97
CA LEU A 219 -4.48 13.66 -0.06
C LEU A 219 -3.67 12.39 0.20
N ALA A 220 -3.21 11.70 -0.85
CA ALA A 220 -2.43 10.47 -0.71
C ALA A 220 -1.16 10.70 0.13
N LEU A 221 -0.42 11.78 -0.15
CA LEU A 221 0.77 12.16 0.60
C LEU A 221 0.46 12.52 2.06
N ALA A 222 -0.61 13.28 2.30
CA ALA A 222 -1.00 13.68 3.65
C ALA A 222 -1.41 12.48 4.50
N LEU A 223 -2.21 11.56 3.96
CA LEU A 223 -2.58 10.32 4.64
C LEU A 223 -1.33 9.47 4.94
N LEU A 224 -0.42 9.32 3.98
CA LEU A 224 0.82 8.56 4.17
C LEU A 224 1.65 9.14 5.32
N ASN A 225 1.91 10.45 5.28
CA ASN A 225 2.73 11.11 6.29
C ASN A 225 2.09 11.07 7.69
N LYS A 226 0.76 11.23 7.78
CA LYS A 226 0.04 11.07 9.06
C LYS A 226 0.15 9.63 9.60
N GLN A 227 0.03 8.64 8.73
CA GLN A 227 0.14 7.24 9.13
C GLN A 227 1.57 6.87 9.55
N ILE A 228 2.58 7.39 8.84
CA ILE A 228 3.99 7.27 9.23
C ILE A 228 4.23 7.87 10.62
N ALA A 229 3.72 9.09 10.87
CA ALA A 229 3.89 9.77 12.16
C ALA A 229 3.30 8.93 13.31
N LYS A 230 2.08 8.41 13.14
CA LYS A 230 1.45 7.52 14.14
C LYS A 230 2.29 6.28 14.44
N VAL A 231 2.88 5.64 13.43
CA VAL A 231 3.77 4.49 13.63
C VAL A 231 5.08 4.88 14.30
N GLN A 232 5.67 6.02 13.91
CA GLN A 232 6.91 6.52 14.50
C GLN A 232 6.75 6.86 15.98
N GLU A 233 5.62 7.49 16.36
CA GLU A 233 5.31 7.94 17.72
C GLU A 233 4.75 6.84 18.63
N ALA A 234 4.42 5.67 18.08
CA ALA A 234 3.87 4.56 18.85
C ALA A 234 4.83 4.02 19.92
N PRO A 235 4.35 3.55 21.08
CA PRO A 235 5.19 2.92 22.10
C PRO A 235 5.82 1.60 21.64
#